data_AF-A0A379IWC1-F1
#
_entry.id   AF-A0A379IWC1-F1
#
_cell.length_a   1.000
_cell.length_b   1.000
_cell.length_c   1.000
_cell.angle_alpha   90.00
_cell.angle_beta   90.00
_cell.angle_gamma   90.00
#
_symmetry.space_group_name_H-M   'P 1'
#
loop_
_entity.id
_entity.type
_entity.pdbx_description
1 polymer ?
#
loop_
_entity_poly.entity_id
_entity_poly.type
_entity_poly.pdbx_seq_one_letter_code
_entity_poly.pdbx_strand_id
1 'polypeptide(L)'
;MQNATKMGLNYTGVQMSPIDSEAMLKASQEVPPDVPGNERKLAAVRSEEVVRADSVGSVPLPGSVKGMMKTALNKLTGVSPEMLIDKLGERLAFERAGVRLYEALLAKASVVEVVDKNQLQTLQRFRAEEAEHFELVVAAMEKLGADPSAMTPCADVVGVTGMGVLQTISDPRTNLAQSLNALLTAELTDNAGWELLIELADTCGQTEIAESFYKALSQEQVHLETIRGWLRDEIVRQV
;
A
#
# COMPACT_ATOMS: atom_id res chain seq x y z
N MET A 1 18.91 -14.66 -7.68
CA MET A 1 18.31 -13.40 -8.16
C MET A 1 18.81 -13.11 -9.56
N GLN A 2 17.97 -12.56 -10.44
CA GLN A 2 18.45 -12.04 -11.73
C GLN A 2 19.09 -10.65 -11.50
N ASN A 3 20.32 -10.42 -11.95
CA ASN A 3 21.03 -9.16 -11.66
C ASN A 3 20.88 -8.08 -12.75
N ALA A 4 20.39 -8.46 -13.94
CA ALA A 4 20.16 -7.52 -15.04
C ALA A 4 19.11 -8.07 -15.99
N THR A 5 18.38 -7.19 -16.67
CA THR A 5 17.49 -7.56 -17.77
C THR A 5 18.31 -8.14 -18.93
N LYS A 6 17.92 -9.32 -19.43
CA LYS A 6 18.61 -9.98 -20.54
C LYS A 6 17.59 -10.37 -21.60
N MET A 7 17.98 -10.25 -22.87
CA MET A 7 17.23 -10.91 -23.94
C MET A 7 17.24 -12.42 -23.71
N GLY A 8 16.09 -13.07 -23.94
CA GLY A 8 15.92 -14.49 -23.70
C GLY A 8 14.66 -15.02 -24.38
N LEU A 9 14.43 -16.32 -24.23
CA LEU A 9 13.26 -17.00 -24.79
C LEU A 9 12.03 -16.71 -23.92
N ASN A 10 11.36 -15.61 -24.19
CA ASN A 10 10.03 -15.32 -23.65
C ASN A 10 8.97 -15.88 -24.60
N TYR A 11 8.12 -16.80 -24.14
CA TYR A 11 7.11 -17.47 -24.96
C TYR A 11 5.73 -16.80 -24.96
N THR A 12 5.57 -15.64 -24.30
CA THR A 12 4.27 -14.95 -24.23
C THR A 12 3.97 -14.07 -25.45
N GLY A 13 4.96 -13.80 -26.30
CA GLY A 13 4.78 -12.99 -27.51
C GLY A 13 4.16 -13.80 -28.65
N VAL A 14 3.11 -13.27 -29.28
CA VAL A 14 2.43 -13.86 -30.46
C VAL A 14 3.41 -14.22 -31.60
N GLN A 15 4.48 -13.44 -31.75
CA GLN A 15 5.53 -13.64 -32.74
C GLN A 15 6.36 -14.91 -32.50
N MET A 16 6.31 -15.47 -31.29
CA MET A 16 7.04 -16.69 -30.91
C MET A 16 6.28 -17.97 -31.30
N SER A 17 4.99 -17.87 -31.65
CA SER A 17 4.22 -18.99 -32.23
C SER A 17 3.22 -18.49 -33.28
N PRO A 18 3.68 -18.17 -34.51
CA PRO A 18 2.80 -17.64 -35.55
C PRO A 18 1.72 -18.64 -35.98
N ILE A 19 2.01 -19.95 -35.96
CA ILE A 19 1.06 -21.00 -36.34
C ILE A 19 -0.09 -21.08 -35.33
N ASP A 20 0.21 -21.15 -34.04
CA ASP A 20 -0.83 -21.21 -33.00
C ASP A 20 -1.64 -19.91 -32.97
N SER A 21 -0.98 -18.78 -33.24
CA SER A 21 -1.63 -17.48 -33.30
C SER A 21 -2.62 -17.35 -34.46
N GLU A 22 -2.26 -17.84 -35.64
CA GLU A 22 -3.17 -17.92 -36.79
C GLU A 22 -4.36 -18.84 -36.50
N ALA A 23 -4.10 -19.99 -35.86
CA ALA A 23 -5.15 -20.92 -35.44
C ALA A 23 -6.10 -20.28 -34.40
N MET A 24 -5.58 -19.54 -33.42
CA MET A 24 -6.40 -18.80 -32.44
C MET A 24 -7.26 -17.72 -33.09
N LEU A 25 -6.71 -16.96 -34.05
CA LEU A 25 -7.47 -15.95 -34.79
C LEU A 25 -8.59 -16.58 -35.61
N LYS A 26 -8.32 -17.69 -36.31
CA LYS A 26 -9.34 -18.44 -37.04
C LYS A 26 -10.41 -18.98 -36.09
N ALA A 27 -10.02 -19.58 -34.97
CA ALA A 27 -10.95 -20.07 -33.96
C ALA A 27 -11.84 -18.96 -33.40
N SER A 28 -11.32 -17.75 -33.21
CA SER A 28 -12.13 -16.60 -32.74
C SER A 28 -13.23 -16.18 -33.72
N GLN A 29 -13.06 -16.49 -35.02
CA GLN A 29 -14.06 -16.22 -36.06
C GLN A 29 -15.08 -17.37 -36.17
N GLU A 30 -14.64 -18.61 -35.96
CA GLU A 30 -15.47 -19.81 -36.05
C GLU A 30 -16.28 -20.07 -34.77
N VAL A 31 -15.75 -19.68 -33.62
CA VAL A 31 -16.35 -19.84 -32.29
C VAL A 31 -16.51 -18.45 -31.67
N PRO A 32 -17.52 -17.67 -32.09
CA PRO A 32 -17.82 -16.40 -31.45
C PRO A 32 -18.23 -16.63 -29.98
N PRO A 33 -18.09 -15.62 -29.11
CA PRO A 33 -18.57 -15.71 -27.73
C PRO A 33 -20.02 -16.18 -27.68
N ASP A 34 -20.26 -17.27 -26.94
CA ASP A 34 -21.55 -17.92 -26.77
C ASP A 34 -22.40 -17.29 -25.65
N VAL A 35 -21.77 -16.47 -24.81
CA VAL A 35 -22.43 -15.64 -23.80
C VAL A 35 -22.80 -14.28 -24.42
N PRO A 36 -24.09 -13.93 -24.55
CA PRO A 36 -24.50 -12.64 -25.10
C PRO A 36 -24.04 -11.48 -24.21
N GLY A 37 -23.09 -10.68 -24.67
CA GLY A 37 -22.52 -9.61 -23.87
C GLY A 37 -21.68 -8.62 -24.67
N ASN A 38 -21.45 -7.46 -24.07
CA ASN A 38 -20.45 -6.49 -24.50
C ASN A 38 -19.93 -5.75 -23.27
N GLU A 39 -19.00 -4.81 -23.46
CA GLU A 39 -18.46 -3.97 -22.40
C GLU A 39 -19.55 -3.28 -21.56
N ARG A 40 -20.70 -2.95 -22.17
CA ARG A 40 -21.83 -2.33 -21.47
C ARG A 40 -22.53 -3.30 -20.52
N LYS A 41 -22.69 -4.58 -20.88
CA LYS A 41 -23.28 -5.57 -19.98
C LYS A 41 -22.36 -5.86 -18.79
N LEU A 42 -21.04 -5.94 -19.01
CA LEU A 42 -20.09 -6.10 -17.90
C LEU A 42 -20.13 -4.89 -16.96
N ALA A 43 -20.23 -3.67 -17.52
CA ALA A 43 -20.42 -2.46 -16.72
C ALA A 43 -21.73 -2.49 -15.94
N ALA A 44 -22.84 -2.92 -16.55
CA ALA A 44 -24.14 -3.04 -15.87
C ALA A 44 -24.08 -4.01 -14.69
N VAL A 45 -23.48 -5.20 -14.87
CA VAL A 45 -23.27 -6.16 -13.77
C VAL A 45 -22.44 -5.53 -12.66
N ARG A 46 -21.32 -4.85 -12.98
CA ARG A 46 -20.53 -4.15 -11.95
C ARG A 46 -21.35 -3.10 -11.21
N SER A 47 -22.21 -2.35 -11.89
CA SER A 47 -23.10 -1.37 -11.26
C SER A 47 -24.15 -2.03 -10.35
N GLU A 48 -24.75 -3.14 -10.78
CA GLU A 48 -25.70 -3.91 -9.98
C GLU A 48 -25.04 -4.46 -8.71
N GLU A 49 -23.82 -5.00 -8.85
CA GLU A 49 -23.05 -5.49 -7.71
C GLU A 49 -22.65 -4.36 -6.75
N VAL A 50 -22.28 -3.18 -7.25
CA VAL A 50 -21.99 -2.01 -6.39
C VAL A 50 -23.21 -1.58 -5.58
N VAL A 51 -24.42 -1.64 -6.17
CA VAL A 51 -25.66 -1.30 -5.45
C VAL A 51 -26.03 -2.38 -4.43
N ARG A 52 -25.72 -3.64 -4.71
CA ARG A 52 -26.07 -4.78 -3.86
C ARG A 52 -25.06 -5.04 -2.74
N ALA A 53 -23.80 -4.66 -2.93
CA ALA A 53 -22.73 -4.98 -2.00
C ALA A 53 -22.95 -4.33 -0.63
N ASP A 54 -22.68 -5.12 0.41
CA ASP A 54 -22.56 -4.61 1.77
C ASP A 54 -21.27 -3.78 1.93
N SER A 55 -21.19 -2.97 2.98
CA SER A 55 -19.95 -2.26 3.34
C SER A 55 -18.83 -3.25 3.68
N VAL A 56 -17.58 -2.90 3.38
CA VAL A 56 -16.38 -3.66 3.77
C VAL A 56 -16.37 -3.97 5.28
N GLY A 57 -16.81 -3.02 6.11
CA GLY A 57 -16.98 -3.19 7.54
C GLY A 57 -17.49 -1.93 8.20
N SER A 58 -17.24 -1.80 9.51
CA SER A 58 -17.56 -0.61 10.29
C SER A 58 -16.49 -0.31 11.33
N VAL A 59 -16.29 0.96 11.64
CA VAL A 59 -15.47 1.38 12.79
C VAL A 59 -16.18 0.96 14.09
N PRO A 60 -15.50 0.27 15.02
CA PRO A 60 -16.12 -0.14 16.28
C PRO A 60 -16.47 1.08 17.14
N LEU A 61 -17.53 0.94 17.95
CA LEU A 61 -17.84 1.93 18.97
C LEU A 61 -16.69 2.00 20.00
N PRO A 62 -16.40 3.18 20.57
CA PRO A 62 -15.39 3.30 21.62
C PRO A 62 -15.72 2.36 22.78
N GLY A 63 -14.74 1.54 23.19
CA GLY A 63 -14.93 0.57 24.28
C GLY A 63 -15.05 1.20 25.68
N SER A 64 -14.88 2.52 25.81
CA SER A 64 -14.92 3.24 27.07
C SER A 64 -16.06 4.26 27.15
N VAL A 65 -16.62 4.45 28.35
CA VAL A 65 -17.67 5.45 28.63
C VAL A 65 -17.21 6.87 28.27
N LYS A 66 -15.94 7.19 28.55
CA LYS A 66 -15.32 8.47 28.17
C LYS A 66 -15.24 8.65 26.65
N GLY A 67 -14.87 7.58 25.92
CA GLY A 67 -14.81 7.58 24.46
C GLY A 67 -16.19 7.80 23.83
N MET A 68 -17.22 7.09 24.32
CA MET A 68 -18.60 7.27 23.84
C MET A 68 -19.11 8.71 24.01
N MET A 69 -18.85 9.34 25.15
CA MET A 69 -19.25 10.73 25.41
C MET A 69 -18.54 11.73 24.49
N LYS A 70 -17.22 11.55 24.27
CA LYS A 70 -16.43 12.40 23.36
C LYS A 70 -16.92 12.28 21.91
N THR A 71 -17.21 11.07 21.44
CA THR A 71 -17.75 10.83 20.09
C THR A 71 -19.10 11.52 19.90
N ALA A 72 -20.01 11.42 20.89
CA ALA A 72 -21.30 12.08 20.82
C ALA A 72 -21.18 13.61 20.73
N LEU A 73 -20.28 14.22 21.52
CA LEU A 73 -20.05 15.67 21.48
C LEU A 73 -19.49 16.14 20.12
N ASN A 74 -18.51 15.41 19.58
CA ASN A 74 -17.90 15.75 18.29
C ASN A 74 -18.90 15.65 17.12
N LYS A 75 -19.84 14.69 17.16
CA LYS A 75 -20.91 14.60 16.16
C LYS A 75 -21.86 15.79 16.19
N LEU A 76 -22.11 16.34 17.38
CA LEU A 76 -22.93 17.55 17.54
C LEU A 76 -22.27 18.81 16.95
N THR A 77 -20.94 18.81 16.82
CA THR A 77 -20.17 19.89 16.19
C THR A 77 -19.90 19.65 14.70
N GLY A 78 -20.52 18.64 14.08
CA GLY A 78 -20.37 18.33 12.65
C GLY A 78 -19.06 17.65 12.27
N VAL A 79 -18.23 17.28 13.24
CA VAL A 79 -17.01 16.48 13.01
C VAL A 79 -17.42 15.01 12.94
N SER A 80 -16.75 14.23 12.08
CA SER A 80 -16.98 12.78 11.95
C SER A 80 -15.81 12.00 12.58
N PRO A 81 -15.81 11.75 13.90
CA PRO A 81 -14.76 10.99 14.59
C PRO A 81 -14.47 9.63 13.97
N GLU A 82 -15.50 8.98 13.43
CA GLU A 82 -15.40 7.69 12.76
C GLU A 82 -14.45 7.73 11.57
N MET A 83 -14.43 8.81 10.79
CA MET A 83 -13.56 8.92 9.61
C MET A 83 -12.09 9.06 10.01
N LEU A 84 -11.81 9.88 11.04
CA LEU A 84 -10.45 9.99 11.59
C LEU A 84 -9.98 8.65 12.16
N ILE A 85 -10.83 7.95 12.91
CA ILE A 85 -10.48 6.62 13.46
C ILE A 85 -10.25 5.61 12.34
N ASP A 86 -11.10 5.61 11.29
CA ASP A 86 -10.93 4.71 10.16
C ASP A 86 -9.59 4.95 9.43
N LYS A 87 -9.24 6.22 9.21
CA LYS A 87 -7.95 6.59 8.58
C LYS A 87 -6.74 6.37 9.46
N LEU A 88 -6.88 6.48 10.78
CA LEU A 88 -5.84 6.01 11.71
C LEU A 88 -5.67 4.49 11.62
N GLY A 89 -6.77 3.72 11.53
CA GLY A 89 -6.71 2.28 11.30
C GLY A 89 -6.03 1.92 9.98
N GLU A 90 -6.32 2.67 8.90
CA GLU A 90 -5.62 2.58 7.62
C GLU A 90 -4.11 2.76 7.80
N ARG A 91 -3.70 3.86 8.44
CA ARG A 91 -2.28 4.17 8.62
C ARG A 91 -1.59 3.11 9.45
N LEU A 92 -2.20 2.71 10.57
CA LEU A 92 -1.65 1.67 11.43
C LEU A 92 -1.44 0.33 10.68
N ALA A 93 -2.40 -0.06 9.83
CA ALA A 93 -2.27 -1.25 9.02
C ALA A 93 -1.17 -1.11 7.95
N PHE A 94 -1.01 0.09 7.39
CA PHE A 94 0.03 0.43 6.42
C PHE A 94 1.43 0.34 7.04
N GLU A 95 1.69 1.03 8.15
CA GLU A 95 3.00 1.03 8.85
C GLU A 95 3.44 -0.40 9.23
N ARG A 96 2.49 -1.21 9.71
CA ARG A 96 2.74 -2.63 10.01
C ARG A 96 3.18 -3.41 8.78
N ALA A 97 2.62 -3.10 7.62
CA ALA A 97 3.04 -3.70 6.36
C ALA A 97 4.40 -3.15 5.92
N GLY A 98 4.65 -1.85 6.07
CA GLY A 98 5.91 -1.18 5.75
C GLY A 98 7.12 -1.81 6.44
N VAL A 99 7.02 -2.10 7.73
CA VAL A 99 8.04 -2.89 8.47
C VAL A 99 8.36 -4.20 7.75
N ARG A 100 7.35 -4.96 7.31
CA ARG A 100 7.52 -6.24 6.60
C ARG A 100 8.09 -6.06 5.20
N LEU A 101 7.72 -4.99 4.49
CA LEU A 101 8.28 -4.65 3.18
C LEU A 101 9.79 -4.41 3.29
N TYR A 102 10.21 -3.64 4.29
CA TYR A 102 11.62 -3.38 4.55
C TYR A 102 12.37 -4.62 5.01
N GLU A 103 11.77 -5.48 5.83
CA GLU A 103 12.38 -6.78 6.20
C GLU A 103 12.61 -7.68 4.97
N ALA A 104 11.62 -7.79 4.09
CA ALA A 104 11.73 -8.56 2.86
C ALA A 104 12.80 -7.97 1.93
N LEU A 105 12.84 -6.64 1.79
CA LEU A 105 13.87 -5.97 0.99
C LEU A 105 15.26 -6.14 1.60
N LEU A 106 15.41 -6.04 2.92
CA LEU A 106 16.69 -6.25 3.62
C LEU A 106 17.23 -7.67 3.39
N ALA A 107 16.37 -8.68 3.50
CA ALA A 107 16.75 -10.07 3.22
C ALA A 107 17.30 -10.20 1.79
N LYS A 108 16.65 -9.55 0.83
CA LYS A 108 17.08 -9.50 -0.56
C LYS A 108 18.39 -8.73 -0.77
N ALA A 109 18.47 -7.52 -0.25
CA ALA A 109 19.60 -6.62 -0.40
C ALA A 109 20.88 -7.18 0.24
N SER A 110 20.75 -7.93 1.34
CA SER A 110 21.89 -8.52 2.06
C SER A 110 22.72 -9.53 1.24
N VAL A 111 22.16 -10.07 0.16
CA VAL A 111 22.83 -11.04 -0.72
C VAL A 111 23.16 -10.46 -2.10
N VAL A 112 22.93 -9.16 -2.31
CA VAL A 112 23.20 -8.47 -3.58
C VAL A 112 24.53 -7.72 -3.45
N GLU A 113 25.54 -8.10 -4.24
CA GLU A 113 26.91 -7.58 -4.13
C GLU A 113 27.04 -6.06 -4.33
N VAL A 114 26.16 -5.45 -5.14
CA VAL A 114 26.19 -4.00 -5.40
C VAL A 114 25.65 -3.17 -4.24
N VAL A 115 24.96 -3.79 -3.28
CA VAL A 115 24.44 -3.10 -2.10
C VAL A 115 25.54 -2.99 -1.05
N ASP A 116 25.92 -1.75 -0.73
CA ASP A 116 26.96 -1.51 0.27
C ASP A 116 26.42 -1.51 1.72
N LYS A 117 27.34 -1.47 2.69
CA LYS A 117 26.99 -1.46 4.12
C LYS A 117 26.17 -0.24 4.54
N ASN A 118 26.38 0.91 3.93
CA ASN A 118 25.66 2.14 4.27
C ASN A 118 24.20 2.06 3.77
N GLN A 119 23.98 1.46 2.60
CA GLN A 119 22.64 1.19 2.08
C GLN A 119 21.90 0.19 2.97
N LEU A 120 22.56 -0.88 3.42
CA LEU A 120 21.96 -1.81 4.39
C LEU A 120 21.60 -1.14 5.71
N GLN A 121 22.48 -0.29 6.25
CA GLN A 121 22.20 0.48 7.47
C GLN A 121 21.04 1.46 7.27
N THR A 122 20.92 2.07 6.08
CA THR A 122 19.81 2.96 5.74
C THR A 122 18.48 2.20 5.72
N LEU A 123 18.43 1.03 5.07
CA LEU A 123 17.23 0.18 5.07
C LEU A 123 16.86 -0.31 6.48
N GLN A 124 17.85 -0.62 7.32
CA GLN A 124 17.61 -0.98 8.73
C GLN A 124 17.04 0.18 9.53
N ARG A 125 17.50 1.40 9.26
CA ARG A 125 16.97 2.61 9.87
C ARG A 125 15.53 2.85 9.42
N PHE A 126 15.23 2.80 8.12
CA PHE A 126 13.88 2.98 7.59
C PHE A 126 12.90 1.98 8.22
N ARG A 127 13.27 0.68 8.26
CA ARG A 127 12.47 -0.33 8.99
C ARG A 127 12.19 0.02 10.46
N ALA A 128 13.15 0.63 11.15
CA ALA A 128 12.99 1.03 12.54
C ALA A 128 12.11 2.29 12.68
N GLU A 129 12.18 3.20 11.72
CA GLU A 129 11.34 4.40 11.63
C GLU A 129 9.87 4.00 11.38
N GLU A 130 9.60 3.06 10.45
CA GLU A 130 8.28 2.46 10.21
C GLU A 130 7.66 1.85 11.49
N ALA A 131 8.49 1.16 12.29
CA ALA A 131 8.04 0.62 13.57
C ALA A 131 7.74 1.73 14.59
N GLU A 132 8.49 2.84 14.58
CA GLU A 132 8.18 4.01 15.40
C GLU A 132 6.88 4.68 14.94
N HIS A 133 6.64 4.77 13.64
CA HIS A 133 5.44 5.34 13.05
C HIS A 133 4.20 4.53 13.39
N PHE A 134 4.30 3.20 13.34
CA PHE A 134 3.26 2.30 13.84
C PHE A 134 2.85 2.65 15.29
N GLU A 135 3.82 2.76 16.20
CA GLU A 135 3.56 3.08 17.61
C GLU A 135 2.98 4.49 17.80
N LEU A 136 3.38 5.44 16.95
CA LEU A 136 2.81 6.80 16.93
C LEU A 136 1.31 6.78 16.61
N VAL A 137 0.90 5.97 15.65
CA VAL A 137 -0.53 5.81 15.30
C VAL A 137 -1.29 5.05 16.40
N VAL A 138 -0.68 4.02 17.02
CA VAL A 138 -1.26 3.34 18.20
C VAL A 138 -1.60 4.37 19.29
N ALA A 139 -0.62 5.19 19.66
CA ALA A 139 -0.80 6.21 20.69
C ALA A 139 -1.90 7.23 20.33
N ALA A 140 -1.99 7.63 19.05
CA ALA A 140 -3.05 8.51 18.57
C ALA A 140 -4.44 7.87 18.70
N MET A 141 -4.59 6.60 18.30
CA MET A 141 -5.86 5.86 18.44
C MET A 141 -6.27 5.72 19.90
N GLU A 142 -5.36 5.33 20.78
CA GLU A 142 -5.62 5.21 22.22
C GLU A 142 -6.02 6.55 22.85
N LYS A 143 -5.37 7.66 22.47
CA LYS A 143 -5.72 9.01 22.93
C LYS A 143 -7.15 9.43 22.54
N LEU A 144 -7.65 8.91 21.41
CA LEU A 144 -9.03 9.09 20.98
C LEU A 144 -10.01 8.09 21.62
N GLY A 145 -9.51 7.11 22.36
CA GLY A 145 -10.29 6.04 22.96
C GLY A 145 -10.73 4.96 21.97
N ALA A 146 -10.05 4.87 20.83
CA ALA A 146 -10.21 3.81 19.83
C ALA A 146 -9.34 2.60 20.19
N ASP A 147 -9.71 1.44 19.62
CA ASP A 147 -8.95 0.19 19.77
C ASP A 147 -7.98 0.02 18.59
N PRO A 148 -6.66 0.10 18.79
CA PRO A 148 -5.67 -0.06 17.71
C PRO A 148 -5.59 -1.49 17.16
N SER A 149 -6.21 -2.48 17.82
CA SER A 149 -6.29 -3.86 17.31
C SER A 149 -7.44 -4.08 16.33
N ALA A 150 -8.36 -3.12 16.20
CA ALA A 150 -9.52 -3.24 15.34
C ALA A 150 -9.14 -3.20 13.85
N MET A 151 -9.73 -4.09 13.05
CA MET A 151 -9.72 -3.98 11.59
C MET A 151 -10.84 -3.02 11.17
N THR A 152 -10.49 -1.77 10.87
CA THR A 152 -11.42 -0.80 10.31
C THR A 152 -11.59 -1.02 8.79
N PRO A 153 -12.64 -0.47 8.15
CA PRO A 153 -12.83 -0.61 6.71
C PRO A 153 -11.62 -0.19 5.88
N CYS A 154 -11.00 0.94 6.19
CA CYS A 154 -9.82 1.40 5.47
C CYS A 154 -8.58 0.53 5.78
N ALA A 155 -8.45 0.00 7.01
CA ALA A 155 -7.40 -0.96 7.37
C ALA A 155 -7.48 -2.26 6.56
N ASP A 156 -8.69 -2.75 6.29
CA ASP A 156 -8.92 -3.92 5.42
C ASP A 156 -8.50 -3.61 3.98
N VAL A 157 -9.05 -2.53 3.41
CA VAL A 157 -8.79 -2.14 2.02
C VAL A 157 -7.30 -1.91 1.77
N VAL A 158 -6.59 -1.21 2.66
CA VAL A 158 -5.15 -0.97 2.49
C VAL A 158 -4.33 -2.25 2.64
N GLY A 159 -4.80 -3.20 3.45
CA GLY A 159 -4.24 -4.54 3.51
C GLY A 159 -4.29 -5.23 2.16
N VAL A 160 -5.45 -5.19 1.49
CA VAL A 160 -5.65 -5.76 0.14
C VAL A 160 -4.79 -5.06 -0.90
N THR A 161 -4.77 -3.73 -0.94
CA THR A 161 -3.99 -2.98 -1.94
C THR A 161 -2.48 -3.20 -1.76
N GLY A 162 -2.00 -3.33 -0.53
CA GLY A 162 -0.60 -3.60 -0.21
C GLY A 162 -0.12 -5.02 -0.56
N MET A 163 -1.02 -5.99 -0.76
CA MET A 163 -0.65 -7.39 -1.02
C MET A 163 0.29 -7.54 -2.22
N GLY A 164 0.02 -6.80 -3.31
CA GLY A 164 0.82 -6.89 -4.53
C GLY A 164 2.26 -6.41 -4.34
N VAL A 165 2.47 -5.40 -3.49
CA VAL A 165 3.80 -4.87 -3.17
C VAL A 165 4.61 -5.92 -2.43
N LEU A 166 4.05 -6.48 -1.36
CA LEU A 166 4.72 -7.51 -0.56
C LEU A 166 5.02 -8.77 -1.40
N GLN A 167 4.08 -9.21 -2.23
CA GLN A 167 4.28 -10.35 -3.15
C GLN A 167 5.45 -10.09 -4.10
N THR A 168 5.56 -8.87 -4.65
CA THR A 168 6.63 -8.52 -5.59
C THR A 168 8.00 -8.49 -4.91
N ILE A 169 8.12 -7.87 -3.75
CA ILE A 169 9.39 -7.78 -3.02
C ILE A 169 9.82 -9.17 -2.52
N SER A 170 8.86 -9.97 -2.04
CA SER A 170 9.16 -11.30 -1.47
C SER A 170 9.42 -12.38 -2.52
N ASP A 171 9.05 -12.16 -3.79
CA ASP A 171 9.33 -13.13 -4.84
C ASP A 171 10.86 -13.29 -5.03
N PRO A 172 11.42 -14.50 -4.87
CA PRO A 172 12.87 -14.72 -5.02
C PRO A 172 13.35 -14.49 -6.46
N ARG A 173 12.44 -14.46 -7.44
CA ARG A 173 12.74 -14.22 -8.86
C ARG A 173 12.90 -12.74 -9.18
N THR A 174 12.27 -11.84 -8.40
CA THR A 174 12.40 -10.41 -8.65
C THR A 174 13.79 -9.91 -8.27
N ASN A 175 14.29 -8.96 -9.05
CA ASN A 175 15.58 -8.32 -8.83
C ASN A 175 15.47 -7.09 -7.92
N LEU A 176 16.62 -6.49 -7.59
CA LEU A 176 16.67 -5.30 -6.73
C LEU A 176 15.87 -4.13 -7.33
N ALA A 177 16.04 -3.83 -8.63
CA ALA A 177 15.31 -2.76 -9.31
C ALA A 177 13.77 -2.94 -9.22
N GLN A 178 13.29 -4.15 -9.49
CA GLN A 178 11.87 -4.49 -9.41
C GLN A 178 11.34 -4.35 -7.97
N SER A 179 12.16 -4.74 -6.99
CA SER A 179 11.81 -4.63 -5.57
C SER A 179 11.79 -3.17 -5.10
N LEU A 180 12.76 -2.35 -5.53
CA LEU A 180 12.80 -0.91 -5.26
C LEU A 180 11.63 -0.18 -5.94
N ASN A 181 11.25 -0.58 -7.15
CA ASN A 181 10.07 -0.01 -7.83
C ASN A 181 8.76 -0.37 -7.13
N ALA A 182 8.63 -1.61 -6.64
CA ALA A 182 7.50 -2.00 -5.82
C ALA A 182 7.47 -1.20 -4.50
N LEU A 183 8.60 -1.09 -3.80
CA LEU A 183 8.70 -0.31 -2.57
C LEU A 183 8.37 1.17 -2.81
N LEU A 184 8.87 1.77 -3.90
CA LEU A 184 8.54 3.14 -4.28
C LEU A 184 7.03 3.39 -4.43
N THR A 185 6.25 2.38 -4.82
CA THR A 185 4.78 2.47 -4.85
C THR A 185 4.20 2.62 -3.44
N ALA A 186 4.75 1.89 -2.46
CA ALA A 186 4.38 2.05 -1.06
C ALA A 186 4.80 3.43 -0.54
N GLU A 187 6.06 3.83 -0.73
CA GLU A 187 6.60 5.13 -0.28
C GLU A 187 5.78 6.35 -0.75
N LEU A 188 5.35 6.33 -2.01
CA LEU A 188 4.47 7.37 -2.58
C LEU A 188 3.10 7.39 -1.90
N THR A 189 2.54 6.20 -1.64
CA THR A 189 1.27 6.05 -0.93
C THR A 189 1.39 6.50 0.51
N ASP A 190 2.55 6.26 1.13
CA ASP A 190 2.80 6.59 2.52
C ASP A 190 2.87 8.10 2.75
N ASN A 191 3.67 8.79 1.95
CA ASN A 191 3.77 10.25 1.98
C ASN A 191 2.39 10.90 1.85
N ALA A 192 1.60 10.50 0.85
CA ALA A 192 0.25 11.02 0.66
C ALA A 192 -0.70 10.65 1.82
N GLY A 193 -0.49 9.48 2.44
CA GLY A 193 -1.25 9.03 3.60
C GLY A 193 -0.99 9.90 4.82
N TRP A 194 0.27 10.22 5.13
CA TRP A 194 0.65 11.10 6.23
C TRP A 194 0.13 12.53 6.04
N GLU A 195 0.28 13.11 4.84
CA GLU A 195 -0.25 14.44 4.52
C GLU A 195 -1.76 14.52 4.78
N LEU A 196 -2.53 13.57 4.25
CA LEU A 196 -3.97 13.51 4.43
C LEU A 196 -4.36 13.31 5.91
N LEU A 197 -3.62 12.46 6.63
CA LEU A 197 -3.94 12.14 8.02
C LEU A 197 -3.69 13.34 8.94
N ILE A 198 -2.65 14.13 8.68
CA ILE A 198 -2.37 15.40 9.37
C ILE A 198 -3.52 16.39 9.12
N GLU A 199 -3.91 16.61 7.86
CA GLU A 199 -5.00 17.51 7.50
C GLU A 199 -6.32 17.09 8.17
N LEU A 200 -6.62 15.79 8.18
CA LEU A 200 -7.82 15.24 8.80
C LEU A 200 -7.80 15.40 10.33
N ALA A 201 -6.65 15.17 10.97
CA ALA A 201 -6.49 15.35 12.40
C ALA A 201 -6.70 16.82 12.80
N ASP A 202 -6.12 17.77 12.06
CA ASP A 202 -6.31 19.21 12.28
C ASP A 202 -7.76 19.63 12.05
N THR A 203 -8.39 19.16 10.98
CA THR A 203 -9.81 19.42 10.67
C THR A 203 -10.73 18.91 11.79
N CYS A 204 -10.35 17.81 12.45
CA CYS A 204 -11.07 17.27 13.62
C CYS A 204 -10.68 17.93 14.96
N GLY A 205 -9.90 19.01 14.94
CA GLY A 205 -9.43 19.72 16.12
C GLY A 205 -8.47 18.91 16.99
N GLN A 206 -7.79 17.91 16.43
CA GLN A 206 -6.78 17.09 17.13
C GLN A 206 -5.37 17.59 16.82
N THR A 207 -5.11 18.88 17.01
CA THR A 207 -3.84 19.54 16.64
C THR A 207 -2.61 18.89 17.28
N GLU A 208 -2.68 18.45 18.54
CA GLU A 208 -1.56 17.72 19.16
C GLU A 208 -1.26 16.37 18.47
N ILE A 209 -2.27 15.71 17.90
CA ILE A 209 -2.07 14.47 17.12
C ILE A 209 -1.45 14.84 15.76
N ALA A 210 -1.99 15.84 15.07
CA ALA A 210 -1.45 16.32 13.80
C ALA A 210 0.03 16.76 13.93
N GLU A 211 0.36 17.54 14.96
CA GLU A 211 1.72 17.97 15.27
C GLU A 211 2.68 16.78 15.45
N SER A 212 2.22 15.72 16.12
CA SER A 212 3.03 14.53 16.38
C SER A 212 3.41 13.78 15.09
N PHE A 213 2.58 13.86 14.05
CA PHE A 213 2.75 13.16 12.78
C PHE A 213 3.74 13.83 11.81
N TYR A 214 4.09 15.11 12.01
CA TYR A 214 5.07 15.77 11.12
C TYR A 214 6.46 15.13 11.16
N LYS A 215 6.83 14.51 12.29
CA LYS A 215 8.09 13.74 12.36
C LYS A 215 8.04 12.59 11.36
N ALA A 216 6.96 11.79 11.38
CA ALA A 216 6.79 10.66 10.48
C ALA A 216 6.80 11.11 9.02
N LEU A 217 6.01 12.14 8.67
CA LEU A 217 6.00 12.71 7.32
C LEU A 217 7.41 13.13 6.85
N SER A 218 8.21 13.77 7.71
CA SER A 218 9.56 14.19 7.34
C SER A 218 10.52 13.01 7.09
N GLN A 219 10.35 11.91 7.83
CA GLN A 219 11.12 10.68 7.64
C GLN A 219 10.70 9.98 6.35
N GLU A 220 9.40 9.89 6.08
CA GLU A 220 8.86 9.29 4.86
C GLU A 220 9.24 10.05 3.59
N GLN A 221 9.37 11.37 3.65
CA GLN A 221 9.92 12.16 2.54
C GLN A 221 11.37 11.76 2.22
N VAL A 222 12.17 11.46 3.26
CA VAL A 222 13.55 10.97 3.09
C VAL A 222 13.56 9.55 2.54
N HIS A 223 12.67 8.67 3.00
CA HIS A 223 12.53 7.31 2.48
C HIS A 223 12.24 7.36 0.98
N LEU A 224 11.18 8.08 0.60
CA LEU A 224 10.73 8.26 -0.78
C LEU A 224 11.85 8.73 -1.72
N GLU A 225 12.53 9.83 -1.39
CA GLU A 225 13.59 10.36 -2.26
C GLU A 225 14.80 9.42 -2.33
N THR A 226 15.12 8.73 -1.24
CA THR A 226 16.21 7.75 -1.20
C THR A 226 15.92 6.55 -2.10
N ILE A 227 14.74 5.92 -1.94
CA ILE A 227 14.34 4.75 -2.73
C ILE A 227 14.21 5.12 -4.21
N ARG A 228 13.65 6.29 -4.52
CA ARG A 228 13.60 6.82 -5.90
C ARG A 228 14.99 6.99 -6.51
N GLY A 229 15.92 7.56 -5.75
CA GLY A 229 17.32 7.74 -6.16
C GLY A 229 18.00 6.41 -6.45
N TRP A 230 17.85 5.43 -5.56
CA TRP A 230 18.45 4.10 -5.72
C TRP A 230 17.85 3.33 -6.90
N LEU A 231 16.54 3.41 -7.11
CA LEU A 231 15.90 2.80 -8.27
C LEU A 231 16.46 3.38 -9.58
N ARG A 232 16.59 4.72 -9.65
CA ARG A 232 17.19 5.39 -10.80
C ARG A 232 18.61 4.88 -11.06
N ASP A 233 19.46 4.85 -10.04
CA ASP A 233 20.84 4.40 -10.20
C ASP A 233 20.92 2.91 -10.61
N GLU A 234 20.06 2.06 -10.04
CA GLU A 234 20.02 0.63 -10.38
C GLU A 234 19.54 0.37 -11.81
N ILE A 235 18.60 1.16 -12.34
CA ILE A 235 18.17 1.06 -13.73
C ILE A 235 19.25 1.60 -14.67
N VAL A 236 19.81 2.79 -14.38
CA VAL A 236 20.80 3.43 -15.24
C VAL A 236 22.07 2.58 -15.36
N ARG A 237 22.49 1.88 -14.29
CA ARG A 237 23.63 0.95 -14.34
C ARG A 237 23.48 -0.21 -15.32
N GLN A 238 22.26 -0.51 -15.79
CA GLN A 238 22.00 -1.63 -16.70
C GLN A 238 22.08 -1.24 -18.18
N VAL A 239 22.32 0.03 -18.50
CA VAL A 239 22.47 0.58 -19.86
C VAL A 239 23.90 1.08 -20.05
#